data_AF-A0A523QLE4-F1
#
_entry.id   AF-A0A523QLE4-F1
#
_cell.length_a   1.000
_cell.length_b   1.000
_cell.length_c   1.000
_cell.angle_alpha   90.00
_cell.angle_beta   90.00
_cell.angle_gamma   90.00
#
_symmetry.space_group_name_H-M   'P 1'
#
loop_
_entity.id
_entity.type
_entity.pdbx_description
1 polymer ?
#
loop_
_entity_poly.entity_id
_entity_poly.type
_entity_poly.pdbx_seq_one_letter_code
_entity_poly.pdbx_strand_id
1 'polypeptide(L)'
;MNSNFRDLLKTKEPIIFDGAMGTSLQSAGLPLGTAPEEWNLSHPERVRRVHISYVETGVDVIETNTFGANRVKLEKYKLGRMIDEINRKGVQIARQASSSCLVGASVGPLGVLIEPRGDFSQDEAFLAFKEQIEAL
;
A
#
# COMPACT_ATOMS: atom_id res chain seq x y z
N MET A 1 7.69 -10.72 21.68
CA MET A 1 6.22 -10.72 21.69
C MET A 1 5.76 -10.08 20.40
N ASN A 2 4.98 -10.77 19.59
CA ASN A 2 4.32 -10.15 18.42
C ASN A 2 3.19 -9.27 18.95
N SER A 3 3.50 -8.06 19.39
CA SER A 3 2.49 -7.07 19.76
C SER A 3 1.69 -6.71 18.51
N ASN A 4 0.38 -6.86 18.53
CA ASN A 4 -0.49 -6.41 17.45
C ASN A 4 -0.88 -4.93 17.66
N PHE A 5 -1.56 -4.33 16.69
CA PHE A 5 -1.95 -2.92 16.77
C PHE A 5 -2.78 -2.56 18.02
N ARG A 6 -3.63 -3.49 18.52
CA ARG A 6 -4.41 -3.26 19.75
C ARG A 6 -3.53 -3.22 21.00
N ASP A 7 -2.42 -3.93 21.01
CA ASP A 7 -1.46 -3.89 22.13
C ASP A 7 -0.65 -2.60 22.09
N LEU A 8 -0.30 -2.13 20.89
CA LEU A 8 0.38 -0.85 20.70
C LEU A 8 -0.48 0.32 21.21
N LEU A 9 -1.79 0.33 20.90
CA LEU A 9 -2.74 1.33 21.39
C LEU A 9 -2.84 1.42 22.93
N LYS A 10 -2.49 0.35 23.65
CA LYS A 10 -2.53 0.34 25.12
C LYS A 10 -1.22 0.81 25.75
N THR A 11 -0.13 0.79 24.98
CA THR A 11 1.24 0.92 25.52
C THR A 11 1.93 2.19 25.03
N LYS A 12 1.42 2.85 23.99
CA LYS A 12 2.03 4.03 23.40
C LYS A 12 1.00 5.06 22.94
N GLU A 13 1.27 6.33 23.27
CA GLU A 13 0.53 7.50 22.80
C GLU A 13 1.50 8.70 22.71
N PRO A 14 1.67 9.35 21.53
CA PRO A 14 1.06 9.02 20.23
C PRO A 14 1.72 7.82 19.52
N ILE A 15 0.97 7.16 18.64
CA ILE A 15 1.51 6.20 17.65
C ILE A 15 1.89 6.97 16.39
N ILE A 16 3.13 6.77 15.93
CA ILE A 16 3.66 7.48 14.76
C ILE A 16 3.64 6.55 13.53
N PHE A 17 2.95 6.99 12.49
CA PHE A 17 2.97 6.34 11.17
C PHE A 17 4.07 6.96 10.29
N ASP A 18 4.38 6.31 9.18
CA ASP A 18 5.29 6.82 8.17
C ASP A 18 4.72 7.99 7.35
N GLY A 19 5.55 8.49 6.43
CA GLY A 19 5.19 9.58 5.52
C GLY A 19 4.71 9.09 4.16
N ALA A 20 4.65 10.01 3.21
CA ALA A 20 4.14 9.73 1.88
C ALA A 20 5.05 8.79 1.05
N MET A 21 4.50 7.63 0.66
CA MET A 21 5.15 6.68 -0.25
C MET A 21 5.33 7.25 -1.67
N GLY A 22 4.27 7.78 -2.28
CA GLY A 22 4.29 8.21 -3.69
C GLY A 22 5.31 9.32 -3.98
N THR A 23 5.37 10.36 -3.15
CA THR A 23 6.32 11.47 -3.31
C THR A 23 7.77 11.03 -3.03
N SER A 24 7.96 10.11 -2.09
CA SER A 24 9.27 9.51 -1.80
C SER A 24 9.77 8.66 -2.98
N LEU A 25 8.88 7.88 -3.61
CA LEU A 25 9.22 7.14 -4.83
C LEU A 25 9.51 8.06 -6.01
N GLN A 26 8.77 9.17 -6.16
CA GLN A 26 9.08 10.20 -7.17
C GLN A 26 10.47 10.80 -6.97
N SER A 27 10.83 11.09 -5.71
CA SER A 27 12.18 11.56 -5.35
C SER A 27 13.25 10.50 -5.63
N ALA A 28 12.89 9.21 -5.59
CA ALA A 28 13.72 8.08 -6.00
C ALA A 28 13.67 7.76 -7.52
N GLY A 29 13.03 8.61 -8.32
CA GLY A 29 12.99 8.53 -9.78
C GLY A 29 11.75 7.86 -10.38
N LEU A 30 10.65 7.71 -9.63
CA LEU A 30 9.37 7.25 -10.17
C LEU A 30 8.81 8.31 -11.14
N PRO A 31 8.55 7.97 -12.41
CA PRO A 31 7.95 8.90 -13.35
C PRO A 31 6.56 9.37 -12.90
N LEU A 32 6.19 10.60 -13.24
CA LEU A 32 4.83 11.07 -13.02
C LEU A 32 3.87 10.35 -13.97
N GLY A 33 2.65 10.06 -13.47
CA GLY A 33 1.61 9.40 -14.27
C GLY A 33 1.77 7.89 -14.42
N THR A 34 2.67 7.24 -13.68
CA THR A 34 2.75 5.77 -13.57
C THR A 34 2.13 5.27 -12.27
N ALA A 35 1.84 3.98 -12.18
CA ALA A 35 1.41 3.33 -10.94
C ALA A 35 2.61 3.10 -10.01
N PRO A 36 2.67 3.73 -8.81
CA PRO A 36 3.73 3.45 -7.84
C PRO A 36 3.79 1.96 -7.44
N GLU A 37 2.66 1.27 -7.45
CA GLU A 37 2.54 -0.12 -7.01
C GLU A 37 3.24 -1.09 -7.99
N GLU A 38 3.39 -0.72 -9.27
CA GLU A 38 4.17 -1.49 -10.25
C GLU A 38 5.63 -1.68 -9.80
N TRP A 39 6.19 -0.70 -9.09
CA TRP A 39 7.57 -0.78 -8.59
C TRP A 39 7.77 -1.86 -7.54
N ASN A 40 6.70 -2.40 -6.94
CA ASN A 40 6.82 -3.61 -6.12
C ASN A 40 7.44 -4.76 -6.93
N LEU A 41 7.12 -4.85 -8.23
CA LEU A 41 7.63 -5.87 -9.12
C LEU A 41 8.90 -5.42 -9.86
N SER A 42 8.87 -4.22 -10.46
CA SER A 42 9.95 -3.76 -11.34
C SER A 42 11.15 -3.18 -10.60
N HIS A 43 10.95 -2.59 -9.42
CA HIS A 43 11.99 -1.91 -8.65
C HIS A 43 11.90 -2.17 -7.13
N PRO A 44 11.78 -3.43 -6.67
CA PRO A 44 11.49 -3.78 -5.27
C PRO A 44 12.48 -3.17 -4.28
N GLU A 45 13.76 -3.12 -4.63
CA GLU A 45 14.81 -2.54 -3.78
C GLU A 45 14.67 -1.02 -3.58
N ARG A 46 14.09 -0.29 -4.55
CA ARG A 46 13.80 1.15 -4.38
C ARG A 46 12.66 1.36 -3.40
N VAL A 47 11.59 0.56 -3.52
CA VAL A 47 10.46 0.57 -2.57
C VAL A 47 10.94 0.21 -1.17
N ARG A 48 11.76 -0.84 -1.03
CA ARG A 48 12.35 -1.25 0.25
C ARG A 48 13.16 -0.14 0.91
N ARG A 49 13.98 0.60 0.12
CA ARG A 49 14.76 1.73 0.64
C ARG A 49 13.87 2.87 1.16
N VAL A 50 12.74 3.16 0.53
CA VAL A 50 11.78 4.15 1.05
C VAL A 50 11.24 3.70 2.41
N HIS A 51 10.79 2.45 2.55
CA HIS A 51 10.35 1.94 3.86
C HIS A 51 11.45 2.02 4.92
N ILE A 52 12.68 1.58 4.60
CA ILE A 52 13.83 1.66 5.53
C ILE A 52 14.05 3.09 5.98
N SER A 53 13.99 4.06 5.07
CA SER A 53 14.20 5.46 5.44
C SER A 53 13.19 5.98 6.46
N TYR A 54 11.96 5.45 6.48
CA TYR A 54 10.99 5.75 7.54
C TYR A 54 11.21 4.95 8.81
N VAL A 55 11.55 3.65 8.69
CA VAL A 55 11.85 2.81 9.86
C VAL A 55 13.04 3.38 10.66
N GLU A 56 14.06 3.89 9.98
CA GLU A 56 15.24 4.52 10.59
C GLU A 56 14.91 5.80 11.39
N THR A 57 13.77 6.46 11.13
CA THR A 57 13.34 7.62 11.94
C THR A 57 12.58 7.21 13.21
N GLY A 58 12.36 5.92 13.44
CA GLY A 58 11.69 5.41 14.64
C GLY A 58 10.16 5.44 14.59
N VAL A 59 9.56 5.31 13.40
CA VAL A 59 8.10 5.17 13.26
C VAL A 59 7.60 3.86 13.87
N ASP A 60 6.36 3.86 14.35
CA ASP A 60 5.70 2.70 14.95
C ASP A 60 5.00 1.82 13.92
N VAL A 61 4.54 2.41 12.82
CA VAL A 61 3.84 1.72 11.74
C VAL A 61 4.33 2.27 10.40
N ILE A 62 4.56 1.37 9.44
CA ILE A 62 4.73 1.72 8.03
C ILE A 62 3.55 1.18 7.22
N GLU A 63 3.18 1.87 6.15
CA GLU A 63 2.13 1.42 5.24
C GLU A 63 2.73 0.79 3.98
N THR A 64 2.14 -0.30 3.46
CA THR A 64 2.59 -0.95 2.23
C THR A 64 2.43 -0.04 1.00
N ASN A 65 3.30 -0.20 -0.01
CA ASN A 65 3.15 0.43 -1.32
C ASN A 65 2.02 -0.23 -2.15
N THR A 66 0.78 -0.15 -1.66
CA THR A 66 -0.40 -0.82 -2.26
C THR A 66 -1.64 0.08 -2.32
N PHE A 67 -1.52 1.38 -2.03
CA PHE A 67 -2.66 2.31 -1.94
C PHE A 67 -3.60 2.24 -3.15
N GLY A 68 -3.07 2.17 -4.37
CA GLY A 68 -3.81 2.03 -5.61
C GLY A 68 -3.85 0.63 -6.22
N ALA A 69 -3.42 -0.41 -5.52
CA ALA A 69 -3.29 -1.78 -6.05
C ALA A 69 -4.63 -2.54 -6.11
N ASN A 70 -5.71 -1.88 -6.54
CA ASN A 70 -6.99 -2.52 -6.86
C ASN A 70 -7.20 -2.60 -8.37
N ARG A 71 -8.10 -3.50 -8.80
CA ARG A 71 -8.42 -3.72 -10.22
C ARG A 71 -8.74 -2.43 -10.98
N VAL A 72 -9.64 -1.61 -10.44
CA VAL A 72 -10.14 -0.39 -11.09
C VAL A 72 -9.02 0.61 -11.37
N LYS A 73 -8.07 0.76 -10.44
CA LYS A 73 -6.92 1.66 -10.65
C LYS A 73 -5.82 1.02 -11.50
N LEU A 74 -5.49 -0.24 -11.29
CA LEU A 74 -4.41 -0.92 -12.02
C LEU A 74 -4.76 -1.14 -13.51
N GLU A 75 -6.03 -1.29 -13.86
CA GLU A 75 -6.47 -1.37 -15.26
C GLU A 75 -6.12 -0.14 -16.08
N LYS A 76 -6.12 1.06 -15.48
CA LYS A 76 -5.71 2.33 -16.13
C LYS A 76 -4.26 2.27 -16.63
N TYR A 77 -3.45 1.40 -16.04
CA TYR A 77 -2.05 1.17 -16.38
C TYR A 77 -1.81 -0.18 -17.07
N LYS A 78 -2.87 -0.90 -17.47
CA LYS A 78 -2.82 -2.26 -18.05
C LYS A 78 -2.23 -3.31 -17.10
N LEU A 79 -2.30 -3.08 -15.79
CA LEU A 79 -1.79 -3.96 -14.73
C LEU A 79 -2.89 -4.74 -14.00
N GLY A 80 -4.15 -4.66 -14.45
CA GLY A 80 -5.30 -5.29 -13.77
C GLY A 80 -5.23 -6.82 -13.62
N ARG A 81 -4.33 -7.51 -14.35
CA ARG A 81 -4.09 -8.96 -14.17
C ARG A 81 -3.01 -9.28 -13.13
N MET A 82 -2.29 -8.27 -12.64
CA MET A 82 -1.15 -8.42 -11.75
C MET A 82 -1.49 -8.04 -10.30
N ILE A 83 -2.78 -7.93 -9.95
CA ILE A 83 -3.25 -7.44 -8.65
C ILE A 83 -2.68 -8.29 -7.51
N ASP A 84 -2.81 -9.61 -7.59
CA ASP A 84 -2.31 -10.52 -6.55
C ASP A 84 -0.79 -10.40 -6.38
N GLU A 85 -0.04 -10.44 -7.49
CA GLU A 85 1.42 -10.35 -7.48
C GLU A 85 1.91 -9.01 -6.91
N ILE A 86 1.32 -7.89 -7.37
CA ILE A 86 1.66 -6.52 -6.92
C ILE A 86 1.41 -6.34 -5.42
N ASN A 87 0.24 -6.77 -4.92
CA ASN A 87 -0.12 -6.62 -3.50
C ASN A 87 0.76 -7.50 -2.61
N ARG A 88 0.89 -8.79 -2.94
CA ARG A 88 1.73 -9.73 -2.18
C ARG A 88 3.17 -9.24 -2.12
N LYS A 89 3.69 -8.74 -3.24
CA LYS A 89 5.05 -8.23 -3.28
C LYS A 89 5.21 -6.94 -2.46
N GLY A 90 4.22 -6.04 -2.49
CA GLY A 90 4.19 -4.85 -1.64
C GLY A 90 4.23 -5.19 -0.14
N VAL A 91 3.43 -6.17 0.29
CA VAL A 91 3.44 -6.68 1.68
C VAL A 91 4.78 -7.32 2.02
N GLN A 92 5.32 -8.16 1.13
CA GLN A 92 6.62 -8.81 1.33
C GLN A 92 7.72 -7.77 1.55
N ILE A 93 7.79 -6.73 0.70
CA ILE A 93 8.81 -5.68 0.78
C ILE A 93 8.70 -4.90 2.09
N ALA A 94 7.50 -4.47 2.48
CA ALA A 94 7.29 -3.74 3.73
C ALA A 94 7.67 -4.60 4.95
N ARG A 95 7.28 -5.88 4.98
CA ARG A 95 7.68 -6.81 6.06
C ARG A 95 9.20 -7.05 6.13
N GLN A 96 9.88 -7.05 4.99
CA GLN A 96 11.34 -7.17 4.95
C GLN A 96 12.04 -5.90 5.48
N ALA A 97 11.39 -4.74 5.39
CA ALA A 97 11.90 -3.48 5.91
C ALA A 97 11.52 -3.22 7.39
N SER A 98 10.44 -3.81 7.88
CA SER A 98 9.87 -3.54 9.21
C SER A 98 10.62 -4.23 10.36
N SER A 99 11.86 -3.82 10.63
CA SER A 99 12.67 -4.42 11.71
C SER A 99 12.15 -4.10 13.12
N SER A 100 11.46 -2.97 13.30
CA SER A 100 11.11 -2.42 14.61
C SER A 100 9.73 -1.74 14.65
N CYS A 101 8.90 -1.94 13.62
CA CYS A 101 7.60 -1.31 13.49
C CYS A 101 6.55 -2.32 12.99
N LEU A 102 5.26 -2.00 13.11
CA LEU A 102 4.19 -2.75 12.49
C LEU A 102 4.09 -2.41 10.99
N VAL A 103 3.43 -3.29 10.24
CA VAL A 103 3.10 -3.07 8.82
C VAL A 103 1.59 -2.98 8.69
N GLY A 104 1.10 -1.85 8.19
CA GLY A 104 -0.28 -1.63 7.79
C GLY A 104 -0.45 -1.84 6.29
N ALA A 105 -1.50 -2.55 5.88
CA ALA A 105 -1.83 -2.65 4.47
C ALA A 105 -2.53 -1.37 4.00
N SER A 106 -1.95 -0.67 3.03
CA SER A 106 -2.54 0.55 2.46
C SER A 106 -3.55 0.21 1.38
N VAL A 107 -4.81 0.65 1.57
CA VAL A 107 -5.92 0.44 0.63
C VAL A 107 -6.62 1.79 0.41
N GLY A 108 -6.39 2.38 -0.76
CA GLY A 108 -6.98 3.63 -1.18
C GLY A 108 -8.30 3.45 -1.93
N PRO A 109 -8.96 4.56 -2.32
CA PRO A 109 -10.24 4.51 -3.04
C PRO A 109 -10.08 3.98 -4.46
N LEU A 110 -11.18 3.50 -5.05
CA LEU A 110 -11.24 3.03 -6.45
C LEU A 110 -11.05 4.15 -7.48
N GLY A 111 -11.28 5.42 -7.07
CA GLY A 111 -11.17 6.57 -7.98
C GLY A 111 -12.27 6.61 -9.05
N VAL A 112 -13.43 6.03 -8.74
CA VAL A 112 -14.68 6.08 -9.51
C VAL A 112 -15.82 6.45 -8.57
N LEU A 113 -16.90 7.02 -9.13
CA LEU A 113 -18.11 7.32 -8.37
C LEU A 113 -19.00 6.07 -8.32
N ILE A 114 -19.40 5.70 -7.10
CA ILE A 114 -20.30 4.58 -6.84
C ILE A 114 -21.76 5.09 -6.86
N GLU A 115 -22.69 4.23 -7.28
CA GLU A 115 -24.13 4.50 -7.25
C GLU A 115 -24.61 5.06 -5.88
N PRO A 116 -25.55 6.02 -5.89
CA PRO A 116 -26.25 6.60 -7.05
C PRO A 116 -25.52 7.79 -7.69
N ARG A 117 -24.28 8.08 -7.28
CA ARG A 117 -23.52 9.26 -7.76
C ARG A 117 -22.69 9.00 -9.02
N GLY A 118 -22.61 7.75 -9.46
CA GLY A 118 -21.98 7.33 -10.70
C GLY A 118 -22.48 5.94 -11.10
N ASP A 119 -21.87 5.38 -12.15
CA ASP A 119 -22.35 4.16 -12.79
C ASP A 119 -21.68 2.88 -12.25
N PHE A 120 -20.76 3.01 -11.29
CA PHE A 120 -20.10 1.85 -10.69
C PHE A 120 -20.96 1.29 -9.57
N SER A 121 -21.37 0.03 -9.68
CA SER A 121 -22.27 -0.59 -8.70
C SER A 121 -21.56 -0.84 -7.37
N GLN A 122 -22.35 -0.95 -6.29
CA GLN A 122 -21.82 -1.31 -4.97
C GLN A 122 -21.20 -2.72 -4.97
N ASP A 123 -21.76 -3.66 -5.75
CA ASP A 123 -21.24 -5.02 -5.86
C ASP A 123 -19.89 -5.05 -6.57
N GLU A 124 -19.72 -4.28 -7.66
CA GLU A 124 -18.42 -4.15 -8.33
C GLU A 124 -17.37 -3.51 -7.40
N ALA A 125 -17.77 -2.52 -6.60
CA ALA A 125 -16.89 -1.90 -5.61
C ALA A 125 -16.46 -2.90 -4.54
N PHE A 126 -17.41 -3.66 -4.01
CA PHE A 126 -17.12 -4.72 -3.06
C PHE A 126 -16.15 -5.75 -3.64
N LEU A 127 -16.39 -6.24 -4.86
CA LEU A 127 -15.52 -7.22 -5.52
C LEU A 127 -14.12 -6.67 -5.79
N ALA A 128 -13.99 -5.40 -6.17
CA ALA A 128 -12.69 -4.76 -6.38
C ALA A 128 -11.88 -4.63 -5.10
N PHE A 129 -12.51 -4.24 -3.98
CA PHE A 129 -11.84 -4.21 -2.68
C PHE A 129 -11.54 -5.60 -2.15
N LYS A 130 -12.49 -6.54 -2.28
CA LYS A 130 -12.31 -7.93 -1.82
C LYS A 130 -11.09 -8.57 -2.46
N GLU A 131 -10.94 -8.45 -3.78
CA GLU A 131 -9.79 -9.01 -4.50
C GLU A 131 -8.45 -8.44 -4.00
N GLN A 132 -8.39 -7.14 -3.70
CA GLN A 132 -7.18 -6.54 -3.12
C GLN A 132 -6.93 -7.08 -1.70
N ILE A 133 -7.96 -7.14 -0.84
CA ILE A 133 -7.86 -7.60 0.54
C ILE A 133 -7.44 -9.07 0.64
N GLU A 134 -7.89 -9.93 -0.28
CA GLU A 134 -7.48 -11.35 -0.32
C GLU A 134 -6.00 -11.55 -0.70
N ALA A 135 -5.37 -10.55 -1.31
CA ALA A 135 -3.96 -10.58 -1.71
C ALA A 135 -2.98 -10.02 -0.65
N LEU A 136 -3.48 -9.28 0.35
CA LEU A 136 -2.69 -8.61 1.39
C LEU A 136 -2.40 -9.51 2.60
#